data_AF-A0A524FXI6-F1
#
_entry.id   AF-A0A524FXI6-F1
#
_cell.length_a   1.000
_cell.length_b   1.000
_cell.length_c   1.000
_cell.angle_alpha   90.00
_cell.angle_beta   90.00
_cell.angle_gamma   90.00
#
_symmetry.space_group_name_H-M   'P 1'
#
loop_
_entity.id
_entity.type
_entity.pdbx_description
1 polymer ?
#
loop_
_entity_poly.entity_id
_entity_poly.type
_entity_poly.pdbx_seq_one_letter_code
_entity_poly.pdbx_strand_id
1 'polypeptide(L)'
;MENIAFLKTKIFSRYYNITTNTVLSLSIVFSLLGVAGDLLTQSIAGFLIVLGVIILVGQILLVLNSVNKNDKVGWIIVRFAYVTMFVLILGMVLITTGALIASFFIVGGNSHQAAILFSSVGITSLASFGICFSGICYHTHSLENVWID
;
A
#
# COMPACT_ATOMS: atom_id res chain seq x y z
N MET A 1 -8.88 -1.48 -27.34
CA MET A 1 -8.71 -2.80 -26.68
C MET A 1 -7.23 -3.18 -26.49
N GLU A 2 -6.30 -2.68 -27.31
CA GLU A 2 -4.85 -2.95 -27.16
C GLU A 2 -4.22 -2.44 -25.86
N ASN A 3 -4.63 -1.27 -25.35
CA ASN A 3 -4.08 -0.72 -24.09
C ASN A 3 -4.37 -1.58 -22.84
N ILE A 4 -5.50 -2.31 -22.81
CA ILE A 4 -5.85 -3.18 -21.68
C ILE A 4 -5.06 -4.49 -21.72
N ALA A 5 -4.74 -4.97 -22.92
CA ALA A 5 -3.90 -6.17 -23.09
C ALA A 5 -2.46 -5.91 -22.62
N PHE A 6 -1.92 -4.71 -22.86
CA PHE A 6 -0.60 -4.33 -22.36
C PHE A 6 -0.52 -4.35 -20.82
N LEU A 7 -1.55 -3.85 -20.13
CA LEU A 7 -1.64 -3.86 -18.66
C LEU A 7 -1.66 -5.29 -18.06
N LYS A 8 -2.03 -6.29 -18.87
CA LYS A 8 -2.03 -7.72 -18.49
C LYS A 8 -0.73 -8.44 -18.82
N THR A 9 0.25 -7.76 -19.40
CA THR A 9 1.54 -8.39 -19.71
C THR A 9 2.33 -8.67 -18.44
N LYS A 10 2.98 -9.84 -18.41
CA LYS A 10 3.85 -10.28 -17.30
C LYS A 10 4.93 -9.27 -16.95
N ILE A 11 5.49 -8.62 -17.97
CA ILE A 11 6.54 -7.62 -17.84
C ILE A 11 6.00 -6.39 -17.10
N PHE A 12 4.86 -5.86 -17.55
CA PHE A 12 4.21 -4.72 -16.89
C PHE A 12 3.84 -5.04 -15.44
N SER A 13 3.20 -6.18 -15.19
CA SER A 13 2.82 -6.59 -13.83
C SER A 13 4.04 -6.74 -12.91
N ARG A 14 5.14 -7.33 -13.39
CA ARG A 14 6.38 -7.45 -12.59
C ARG A 14 6.98 -6.10 -12.24
N TYR A 15 7.12 -5.19 -13.21
CA TYR A 15 7.63 -3.84 -12.93
C TYR A 15 6.71 -3.08 -12.00
N TYR A 16 5.39 -3.17 -12.20
CA TYR A 16 4.41 -2.53 -11.35
C TYR A 16 4.51 -3.00 -9.89
N ASN A 17 4.65 -4.31 -9.67
CA ASN A 17 4.82 -4.87 -8.33
C ASN A 17 6.14 -4.42 -7.68
N ILE A 18 7.25 -4.40 -8.44
CA ILE A 18 8.55 -3.92 -7.96
C ILE A 18 8.49 -2.43 -7.59
N THR A 19 7.86 -1.61 -8.43
CA THR A 19 7.67 -0.18 -8.16
C THR A 19 6.82 0.03 -6.91
N THR A 20 5.71 -0.70 -6.77
CA THR A 20 4.84 -0.61 -5.59
C THR A 20 5.61 -0.95 -4.31
N ASN A 21 6.34 -2.07 -4.32
CA ASN A 21 7.16 -2.48 -3.17
C ASN A 21 8.24 -1.46 -2.84
N THR A 22 8.95 -0.96 -3.85
CA THR A 22 10.01 0.04 -3.67
C THR A 22 9.46 1.31 -3.05
N VAL A 23 8.35 1.85 -3.57
CA VAL A 23 7.73 3.09 -3.06
C VAL A 23 7.22 2.90 -1.64
N LEU A 24 6.51 1.81 -1.35
CA LEU A 24 6.01 1.54 0.01
C LEU A 24 7.15 1.31 1.01
N SER A 25 8.23 0.63 0.60
CA SER A 25 9.40 0.43 1.46
C SER A 25 10.14 1.75 1.71
N LEU A 26 10.31 2.59 0.69
CA LEU A 26 10.86 3.93 0.84
C LEU A 26 10.02 4.76 1.81
N SER A 27 8.69 4.66 1.68
CA SER A 27 7.74 5.36 2.56
C SER A 27 7.98 5.02 4.03
N ILE A 28 8.24 3.75 4.35
CA ILE A 28 8.57 3.31 5.73
C ILE A 28 9.91 3.92 6.17
N VAL A 29 10.95 3.83 5.34
CA VAL A 29 12.29 4.34 5.68
C VAL A 29 12.25 5.85 5.93
N PHE A 30 11.62 6.62 5.04
CA PHE A 30 11.48 8.07 5.20
C PHE A 30 10.56 8.43 6.36
N SER A 31 9.53 7.63 6.65
CA SER A 31 8.69 7.85 7.85
C SER A 31 9.50 7.66 9.14
N LEU A 32 10.34 6.63 9.22
CA LEU A 32 11.23 6.39 10.37
C LEU A 32 12.26 7.52 10.54
N LEU A 33 12.84 8.00 9.44
CA LEU A 33 13.76 9.15 9.45
C LEU A 33 13.04 10.45 9.83
N GLY A 34 11.80 10.63 9.37
CA GLY A 34 10.98 11.81 9.68
C GLY A 34 10.62 11.95 11.16
N VAL A 35 10.53 10.83 11.92
CA VAL A 35 10.35 10.87 13.38
C VAL A 35 11.53 11.55 14.08
N ALA A 36 12.72 11.59 13.47
CA ALA A 36 13.89 12.29 14.02
C ALA A 36 13.79 13.83 13.94
N GLY A 37 12.73 14.39 13.36
CA GLY A 37 12.38 15.81 13.49
C GLY A 37 12.75 16.70 12.31
N ASP A 38 13.20 16.14 11.18
CA ASP A 38 13.45 16.94 9.96
C ASP A 38 12.18 17.08 9.11
N LEU A 39 11.62 18.30 9.08
CA LEU A 39 10.45 18.71 8.28
C LEU A 39 10.56 18.31 6.80
N LEU A 40 11.77 18.35 6.23
CA LEU A 40 12.00 18.02 4.83
C LEU A 40 11.79 16.52 4.58
N THR A 41 12.33 15.67 5.47
CA THR A 41 12.13 14.21 5.41
C THR A 41 10.68 13.80 5.69
N GLN A 42 9.99 14.52 6.58
CA GLN A 42 8.58 14.27 6.89
C GLN A 42 7.66 14.61 5.71
N SER A 43 7.96 15.70 4.98
CA SER A 43 7.24 16.08 3.76
C SER A 43 7.45 15.04 2.64
N ILE A 44 8.69 14.58 2.45
CA ILE A 44 9.02 13.52 1.47
C ILE A 44 8.30 12.21 1.82
N ALA A 45 8.29 11.83 3.10
CA ALA A 45 7.56 10.65 3.57
C ALA A 45 6.06 10.75 3.25
N GLY A 46 5.43 11.90 3.52
CA GLY A 46 4.02 12.14 3.19
C GLY A 46 3.72 11.99 1.71
N PHE A 47 4.54 12.58 0.84
CA PHE A 47 4.39 12.43 -0.62
C PHE A 47 4.52 10.98 -1.08
N LEU A 48 5.52 10.25 -0.57
CA LEU A 48 5.76 8.85 -0.89
C LEU A 48 4.59 7.96 -0.46
N ILE A 49 3.99 8.22 0.70
CA ILE A 49 2.82 7.47 1.18
C ILE A 49 1.64 7.66 0.25
N VAL A 50 1.32 8.91 -0.11
CA VAL A 50 0.20 9.20 -1.04
C VAL A 50 0.43 8.52 -2.38
N LEU A 51 1.64 8.61 -2.93
CA LEU A 51 2.01 7.98 -4.18
C LEU A 51 1.94 6.45 -4.08
N GLY A 52 2.43 5.87 -2.98
CA GLY A 52 2.37 4.44 -2.70
C GLY A 52 0.94 3.91 -2.57
N VAL A 53 0.05 4.68 -1.93
CA VAL A 53 -1.38 4.35 -1.81
C VAL A 53 -2.06 4.34 -3.18
N ILE A 54 -1.80 5.35 -4.03
CA ILE A 54 -2.36 5.41 -5.39
C ILE A 54 -1.93 4.19 -6.21
N ILE A 55 -0.64 3.86 -6.17
CA ILE A 55 -0.11 2.69 -6.89
C ILE A 55 -0.72 1.40 -6.33
N LEU A 56 -0.83 1.26 -5.01
CA LEU A 56 -1.42 0.07 -4.38
C LEU A 56 -2.89 -0.11 -4.76
N VAL A 57 -3.68 0.96 -4.80
CA VAL A 57 -5.06 0.93 -5.28
C VAL A 57 -5.11 0.52 -6.75
N GLY A 58 -4.23 1.05 -7.59
CA GLY A 58 -4.09 0.62 -8.98
C GLY A 58 -3.79 -0.87 -9.10
N GLN A 59 -2.89 -1.40 -8.27
CA GLN A 59 -2.55 -2.83 -8.22
C GLN A 59 -3.76 -3.69 -7.85
N ILE A 60 -4.52 -3.28 -6.83
CA ILE A 60 -5.73 -3.97 -6.37
C ILE A 60 -6.78 -4.00 -7.50
N LEU A 61 -7.01 -2.88 -8.18
CA LEU A 61 -7.95 -2.81 -9.29
C LEU A 61 -7.52 -3.68 -10.48
N LEU A 62 -6.23 -3.72 -10.80
CA LEU A 62 -5.70 -4.60 -11.85
C LEU A 62 -5.93 -6.07 -11.53
N VAL A 63 -5.68 -6.47 -10.28
CA VAL A 63 -5.91 -7.83 -9.78
C VAL A 63 -7.40 -8.21 -9.84
N LEU A 64 -8.28 -7.36 -9.32
CA LEU A 64 -9.73 -7.64 -9.29
C LEU A 64 -10.37 -7.78 -10.69
N ASN A 65 -9.80 -7.09 -11.69
CA ASN A 65 -10.29 -7.12 -13.07
C ASN A 65 -9.61 -8.18 -13.97
N SER A 66 -8.40 -8.63 -13.61
CA SER A 66 -7.59 -9.48 -14.49
C SER A 66 -7.49 -10.93 -14.03
N VAL A 67 -7.65 -11.20 -12.74
CA VAL A 67 -7.53 -12.55 -12.18
C VAL A 67 -8.78 -13.39 -12.47
N ASN A 68 -8.57 -14.65 -12.82
CA ASN A 68 -9.65 -15.61 -13.01
C ASN A 68 -10.23 -16.04 -11.65
N LYS A 69 -11.49 -15.67 -11.39
CA LYS A 69 -12.18 -15.95 -10.12
C LYS A 69 -12.61 -17.41 -9.97
N ASN A 70 -12.59 -18.18 -11.06
CA ASN A 70 -12.98 -19.58 -11.05
C ASN A 70 -11.83 -20.51 -10.61
N ASP A 71 -10.59 -20.01 -10.62
CA ASP A 71 -9.44 -20.76 -10.11
C ASP A 71 -9.26 -20.54 -8.59
N LYS A 72 -8.82 -21.58 -7.87
CA LYS A 72 -8.59 -21.54 -6.42
C LYS A 72 -7.54 -20.50 -6.05
N VAL A 73 -6.45 -20.40 -6.83
CA VAL A 73 -5.37 -19.44 -6.60
C VAL A 73 -5.87 -18.02 -6.87
N GLY A 74 -6.57 -17.82 -8.00
CA GLY A 74 -7.15 -16.53 -8.33
C GLY A 74 -8.14 -16.01 -7.29
N TRP A 75 -8.97 -16.90 -6.75
CA TRP A 75 -9.92 -16.55 -5.69
C TRP A 75 -9.25 -16.16 -4.36
N ILE A 76 -8.13 -16.81 -3.99
CA ILE A 76 -7.32 -16.42 -2.82
C ILE A 76 -6.73 -15.02 -3.01
N ILE A 77 -6.20 -14.72 -4.19
CA ILE A 77 -5.62 -13.40 -4.50
C ILE A 77 -6.67 -12.31 -4.41
N VAL A 78 -7.88 -12.55 -4.94
CA VAL A 78 -9.00 -11.60 -4.87
C VAL A 78 -9.41 -11.33 -3.41
N ARG A 79 -9.48 -12.36 -2.56
CA ARG A 79 -9.75 -12.18 -1.13
C ARG A 79 -8.66 -11.37 -0.44
N PHE A 80 -7.39 -11.64 -0.74
CA PHE A 80 -6.28 -10.88 -0.19
C PHE A 80 -6.31 -9.42 -0.64
N ALA A 81 -6.70 -9.16 -1.89
CA ALA A 81 -6.90 -7.81 -2.42
C ALA A 81 -7.99 -7.04 -1.63
N TYR A 82 -9.12 -7.70 -1.32
CA TYR A 82 -10.17 -7.11 -0.49
C TYR A 82 -9.71 -6.83 0.95
N VAL A 83 -8.97 -7.75 1.57
CA VAL A 83 -8.40 -7.53 2.91
C VAL A 83 -7.42 -6.36 2.89
N THR A 84 -6.58 -6.26 1.85
CA THR A 84 -5.63 -5.16 1.70
C THR A 84 -6.35 -3.82 1.51
N MET A 85 -7.43 -3.77 0.73
CA MET A 85 -8.33 -2.61 0.62
C MET A 85 -8.94 -2.20 1.96
N PHE A 86 -9.40 -3.18 2.75
CA PHE A 86 -9.96 -2.92 4.07
C PHE A 86 -8.92 -2.31 5.03
N VAL A 87 -7.70 -2.87 5.06
CA VAL A 87 -6.59 -2.32 5.85
C VAL A 87 -6.20 -0.91 5.36
N LEU A 88 -6.23 -0.67 4.05
CA LEU A 88 -6.02 0.65 3.44
C LEU A 88 -7.00 1.68 4.02
N ILE A 89 -8.30 1.37 3.99
CA ILE A 89 -9.36 2.25 4.50
C ILE A 89 -9.17 2.47 6.00
N LEU A 90 -8.96 1.39 6.77
CA LEU A 90 -8.83 1.46 8.22
C LEU A 90 -7.58 2.26 8.64
N GLY A 91 -6.46 2.08 7.94
CA GLY A 91 -5.23 2.85 8.15
C GLY A 91 -5.42 4.33 7.85
N MET A 92 -6.09 4.69 6.75
CA MET A 92 -6.38 6.09 6.42
C MET A 92 -7.34 6.73 7.44
N VAL A 93 -8.35 5.98 7.92
CA VAL A 93 -9.24 6.43 8.99
C VAL A 93 -8.45 6.68 10.28
N LEU A 94 -7.57 5.77 10.68
CA LEU A 94 -6.71 5.94 11.87
C LEU A 94 -5.82 7.19 11.77
N ILE A 95 -5.18 7.41 10.63
CA ILE A 95 -4.34 8.59 10.39
C ILE A 95 -5.19 9.87 10.50
N THR A 96 -6.34 9.90 9.84
CA THR A 96 -7.23 11.07 9.79
C THR A 96 -7.82 11.38 11.17
N THR A 97 -8.31 10.36 11.89
CA THR A 97 -8.84 10.50 13.24
C THR A 97 -7.75 10.92 14.22
N GLY A 98 -6.52 10.38 14.12
CA GLY A 98 -5.39 10.79 14.94
C GLY A 98 -5.01 12.26 14.73
N ALA A 99 -4.98 12.71 13.47
CA ALA A 99 -4.72 14.12 13.14
C ALA A 99 -5.84 15.05 13.63
N LEU A 100 -7.10 14.63 13.51
CA LEU A 100 -8.26 15.40 13.96
C LEU A 100 -8.30 15.51 15.49
N ILE A 101 -8.06 14.41 16.22
CA ILE A 101 -7.94 14.45 17.69
C ILE A 101 -6.81 15.41 18.09
N ALA A 102 -5.65 15.33 17.45
CA ALA A 102 -4.51 16.21 17.75
C ALA A 102 -4.83 17.70 17.53
N SER A 103 -5.62 18.04 16.50
CA SER A 103 -6.01 19.42 16.21
C SER A 103 -7.10 19.96 17.13
N PHE A 104 -7.90 19.12 17.79
CA PHE A 104 -8.86 19.56 18.81
C PHE A 104 -8.23 19.70 20.21
N PHE A 105 -7.20 18.91 20.54
CA PHE A 105 -6.52 18.91 21.84
C PHE A 105 -5.21 19.75 21.86
N ILE A 106 -5.27 21.01 21.39
CA ILE A 106 -4.13 21.96 21.23
C ILE A 106 -3.36 22.33 22.54
N VAL A 107 -3.58 21.67 23.68
CA VAL A 107 -3.08 22.14 25.00
C VAL A 107 -2.00 21.24 25.66
N GLY A 108 -1.28 20.37 24.94
CA GLY A 108 -0.12 19.71 25.57
C GLY A 108 0.73 18.80 24.69
N GLY A 109 2.01 18.64 25.05
CA GLY A 109 2.98 17.81 24.32
C GLY A 109 2.55 16.35 24.10
N ASN A 110 1.62 15.84 24.92
CA ASN A 110 1.09 14.48 24.79
C ASN A 110 0.15 14.29 23.58
N SER A 111 -0.56 15.33 23.12
CA SER A 111 -1.47 15.22 21.97
C SER A 111 -0.70 15.16 20.64
N HIS A 112 0.42 15.87 20.55
CA HIS A 112 1.31 15.80 19.39
C HIS A 112 2.03 14.43 19.30
N GLN A 113 2.42 13.85 20.43
CA GLN A 113 2.99 12.50 20.47
C GLN A 113 1.97 11.44 20.06
N ALA A 114 0.71 11.56 20.49
CA ALA A 114 -0.36 10.66 20.08
C ALA A 114 -0.61 10.70 18.56
N ALA A 115 -0.59 11.90 17.95
CA ALA A 115 -0.73 12.07 16.50
C ALA A 115 0.38 11.33 15.71
N ILE A 116 1.63 11.48 16.16
CA ILE A 116 2.79 10.81 15.58
C ILE A 116 2.65 9.28 15.72
N LEU A 117 2.17 8.81 16.87
CA LEU A 117 1.93 7.38 17.12
C LEU A 117 0.85 6.79 16.19
N PHE A 118 -0.32 7.45 16.09
CA PHE A 118 -1.41 6.98 15.22
C PHE A 118 -1.03 7.03 13.74
N SER A 119 -0.33 8.09 13.31
CA SER A 119 0.16 8.19 11.94
C SER A 119 1.20 7.10 11.64
N SER A 120 2.16 6.87 12.52
CA SER A 120 3.16 5.81 12.36
C SER A 120 2.52 4.42 12.25
N VAL A 121 1.62 4.06 13.17
CA VAL A 121 0.91 2.76 13.13
C VAL A 121 0.07 2.61 11.86
N GLY A 122 -0.65 3.67 11.47
CA GLY A 122 -1.44 3.69 10.24
C GLY A 122 -0.57 3.49 9.00
N ILE A 123 0.54 4.22 8.87
CA ILE A 123 1.47 4.14 7.73
C ILE A 123 2.14 2.77 7.66
N THR A 124 2.65 2.27 8.79
CA THR A 124 3.36 0.99 8.83
C THR A 124 2.42 -0.16 8.47
N SER A 125 1.21 -0.20 9.04
CA SER A 125 0.23 -1.24 8.71
C SER A 125 -0.16 -1.23 7.23
N LEU A 126 -0.42 -0.04 6.67
CA LEU A 126 -0.68 0.17 5.24
C LEU A 126 0.45 -0.36 4.35
N ALA A 127 1.67 0.08 4.63
CA ALA A 127 2.83 -0.25 3.81
C ALA A 127 3.16 -1.74 3.92
N SER A 128 3.09 -2.35 5.10
CA SER A 128 3.33 -3.79 5.29
C SER A 128 2.33 -4.65 4.52
N PHE A 129 1.03 -4.37 4.63
CA PHE A 129 0.01 -5.12 3.88
C PHE A 129 0.12 -4.90 2.37
N GLY A 130 0.43 -3.68 1.94
CA GLY A 130 0.67 -3.38 0.54
C GLY A 130 1.88 -4.13 -0.03
N ILE A 131 2.98 -4.20 0.73
CA ILE A 131 4.18 -4.96 0.34
C ILE A 131 3.86 -6.46 0.25
N CYS A 132 3.15 -7.01 1.24
CA CYS A 132 2.73 -8.41 1.22
C CYS A 132 1.83 -8.73 0.02
N PHE A 133 0.83 -7.89 -0.26
CA PHE A 133 -0.03 -8.08 -1.42
C PHE A 133 0.76 -8.03 -2.72
N SER A 134 1.68 -7.09 -2.84
CA SER A 134 2.49 -6.93 -4.03
C SER A 134 3.47 -8.09 -4.25
N GLY A 135 4.06 -8.61 -3.17
CA GLY A 135 4.85 -9.84 -3.19
C GLY A 135 4.03 -11.07 -3.62
N ILE A 136 2.83 -11.25 -3.06
CA ILE A 136 1.92 -12.33 -3.47
C ILE A 136 1.61 -12.21 -4.96
N CYS A 137 1.23 -11.04 -5.45
CA CYS A 137 0.96 -10.80 -6.87
C CYS A 137 2.17 -11.09 -7.76
N TYR A 138 3.39 -10.78 -7.31
CA TYR A 138 4.61 -11.07 -8.06
C TYR A 138 4.84 -12.57 -8.22
N HIS A 139 4.65 -13.33 -7.14
CA HIS A 139 4.88 -14.77 -7.14
C HIS A 139 3.74 -15.57 -7.78
N THR A 140 2.48 -15.19 -7.57
CA THR A 140 1.33 -15.91 -8.14
C THR A 140 1.23 -15.76 -9.65
N HIS A 141 1.52 -14.57 -10.20
CA HIS A 141 1.58 -14.37 -11.65
C HIS A 141 2.74 -15.14 -12.30
N SER A 142 3.77 -15.46 -11.51
CA SER A 142 4.84 -16.39 -11.92
C SER A 142 4.38 -17.86 -11.86
N LEU A 143 3.51 -18.23 -10.91
CA LEU A 143 2.98 -19.59 -10.75
C LEU A 143 1.92 -19.95 -11.79
N GLU A 144 1.00 -19.03 -12.13
CA GLU A 144 0.00 -19.26 -13.20
C GLU A 144 0.68 -19.59 -14.55
N ASN A 145 1.87 -19.05 -14.82
CA ASN A 145 2.62 -19.35 -16.06
C ASN A 145 3.42 -20.66 -16.00
N VAL A 146 3.72 -21.21 -14.82
CA VAL A 146 4.38 -22.54 -14.72
C VAL A 146 3.38 -23.67 -14.96
N TRP A 147 2.08 -23.40 -14.80
CA TRP A 147 1.01 -24.37 -15.00
C TRP A 147 0.37 -24.32 -16.39
N ILE A 148 0.83 -23.41 -17.26
CA ILE A 148 0.36 -23.28 -18.65
C ILE A 148 1.34 -23.97 -19.64
N ASP A 149 2.51 -24.42 -19.18
CA ASP A 149 3.42 -25.26 -19.95
C ASP A 149 3.16 -26.76 -19.70
#